data_AF-A0A7J0DVC6-F1
#
_entry.id   AF-A0A7J0DVC6-F1
#
_cell.length_a   1.000
_cell.length_b   1.000
_cell.length_c   1.000
_cell.angle_alpha   90.00
_cell.angle_beta   90.00
_cell.angle_gamma   90.00
#
_symmetry.space_group_name_H-M   'P 1'
#
loop_
_entity.id
_entity.type
_entity.pdbx_description
1 polymer ?
#
loop_
_entity_poly.entity_id
_entity_poly.type
_entity_poly.pdbx_seq_one_letter_code
_entity_poly.pdbx_strand_id
1 'polypeptide(L)'
;MDFSSFLTSLGTSFMIFVILMLLFSWLSGKPGNKVIYYPNRILRGMDPWEGGSRTRSPITWIREALSSTERDVIAMSGVDSAAVYFVFLSTGLSLFSL
;
A
#
# COMPACT_ATOMS: atom_id res chain seq x y z
N MET A 1 25.82 16.29 7.14
CA MET A 1 24.62 16.83 7.81
C MET A 1 24.82 16.70 9.30
N ASP A 2 24.43 17.70 10.07
CA ASP A 2 24.42 17.57 11.53
C ASP A 2 23.39 16.52 11.94
N PHE A 3 23.77 15.63 12.87
CA PHE A 3 22.92 14.52 13.31
C PHE A 3 21.56 15.00 13.84
N SER A 4 21.54 16.15 14.51
CA SER A 4 20.30 16.79 15.00
C SER A 4 19.35 17.17 13.84
N SER A 5 19.90 17.72 12.76
CA SER A 5 19.13 18.12 11.58
C SER A 5 18.60 16.90 10.83
N PHE A 6 19.40 15.83 10.73
CA PHE A 6 18.95 14.55 10.19
C PHE A 6 17.81 13.94 11.04
N LEU A 7 18.00 13.88 12.36
CA LEU A 7 17.01 13.30 13.27
C LEU A 7 15.70 14.09 13.26
N THR A 8 15.76 15.42 13.18
CA THR A 8 14.59 16.28 13.07
C THR A 8 13.85 16.03 11.76
N SER A 9 14.57 15.96 10.63
CA SER A 9 13.96 15.65 9.33
C SER A 9 13.33 14.26 9.34
N LEU A 10 14.02 13.25 9.87
CA LEU A 10 13.51 11.89 9.94
C LEU A 10 12.27 11.79 10.81
N GLY A 11 12.31 12.38 12.01
CA GLY A 11 11.20 12.36 12.96
C GLY A 11 9.96 13.09 12.42
N THR A 12 10.14 14.25 11.79
CA THR A 12 9.03 15.00 11.18
C THR A 12 8.40 14.23 10.02
N SER A 13 9.21 13.70 9.09
CA SER A 13 8.70 12.87 7.99
C SER A 13 8.00 11.60 8.49
N PHE A 14 8.54 10.94 9.53
CA PHE A 14 7.93 9.77 10.13
C PHE A 14 6.59 10.09 10.81
N MET A 15 6.49 11.21 11.54
CA MET A 15 5.24 11.64 12.16
C MET A 15 4.16 11.95 11.11
N ILE A 16 4.53 12.64 10.03
CA ILE A 16 3.63 12.89 8.91
C ILE A 16 3.14 11.56 8.31
N PHE A 17 4.07 10.62 8.08
CA PHE A 17 3.73 9.28 7.59
C PHE A 17 2.70 8.58 8.49
N VAL A 18 2.91 8.57 9.81
CA VAL A 18 1.98 7.95 10.75
C VAL A 18 0.59 8.61 10.69
N ILE A 19 0.52 9.94 10.66
CA ILE A 19 -0.75 10.67 10.56
C ILE A 19 -1.48 10.30 9.26
N LEU A 20 -0.76 10.26 8.13
CA LEU A 20 -1.34 9.89 6.84
C LEU A 20 -1.85 8.43 6.84
N MET A 21 -1.13 7.51 7.46
CA MET A 21 -1.56 6.10 7.57
C MET A 21 -2.84 5.96 8.41
N LEU A 22 -2.98 6.75 9.48
CA LEU A 22 -4.20 6.78 10.29
C LEU A 22 -5.38 7.36 9.50
N LEU A 23 -5.17 8.48 8.80
CA LEU A 23 -6.17 9.07 7.92
C LEU A 23 -6.61 8.07 6.83
N PHE A 24 -5.66 7.41 6.17
CA PHE A 24 -5.96 6.39 5.17
C PHE A 24 -6.83 5.26 5.73
N SER A 25 -6.45 4.71 6.88
CA SER A 25 -7.20 3.60 7.50
C SER A 25 -8.62 4.04 7.88
N TRP A 26 -8.77 5.27 8.37
CA TRP A 26 -10.07 5.83 8.72
C TRP A 26 -10.96 6.13 7.51
N LEU A 27 -10.43 6.80 6.48
CA LEU A 27 -11.19 7.19 5.30
C LEU A 27 -11.54 5.99 4.42
N SER A 28 -10.66 5.00 4.28
CA SER A 28 -10.92 3.79 3.48
C SER A 28 -12.01 2.90 4.11
N GLY A 29 -12.21 2.97 5.43
CA GLY A 29 -13.28 2.29 6.17
C GLY A 29 -14.69 2.85 5.94
N LYS A 30 -14.81 4.08 5.43
CA LYS A 30 -16.12 4.72 5.22
C LYS A 30 -16.81 4.17 3.96
N PRO A 31 -18.07 3.72 4.05
CA PRO A 31 -18.76 3.08 2.92
C PRO A 31 -18.95 4.01 1.71
N GLY A 32 -19.09 5.32 1.93
CA GLY A 32 -19.17 6.30 0.85
C GLY A 32 -17.86 6.48 0.05
N ASN A 33 -16.71 6.12 0.63
CA ASN A 33 -15.41 6.29 0.00
C ASN A 33 -14.96 5.06 -0.78
N LYS A 34 -15.76 3.98 -0.84
CA LYS A 34 -15.39 2.74 -1.53
C LYS A 34 -15.05 2.95 -3.00
N VAL A 35 -15.76 3.87 -3.67
CA VAL A 35 -15.53 4.21 -5.08
C VAL A 35 -14.16 4.86 -5.31
N ILE A 36 -13.65 5.60 -4.31
CA ILE A 36 -12.36 6.29 -4.37
C ILE A 36 -11.22 5.30 -4.12
N TYR A 37 -11.35 4.45 -3.09
CA TYR A 37 -10.26 3.56 -2.66
C TYR A 37 -10.23 2.20 -3.39
N TYR A 38 -11.34 1.76 -3.97
CA TYR A 38 -11.44 0.45 -4.62
C TYR A 38 -12.07 0.49 -6.03
N PRO A 39 -11.76 1.47 -6.90
CA PRO A 39 -12.39 1.61 -8.21
C PRO A 39 -12.15 0.38 -9.10
N ASN A 40 -10.92 -0.15 -9.14
CA ASN A 40 -10.58 -1.32 -9.97
C ASN A 40 -11.34 -2.58 -9.54
N ARG A 41 -11.60 -2.77 -8.23
CA ARG A 41 -12.41 -3.89 -7.75
C ARG A 41 -13.87 -3.75 -8.18
N ILE A 42 -14.42 -2.54 -8.04
CA ILE A 42 -15.80 -2.23 -8.44
C ILE A 42 -15.99 -2.41 -9.95
N LEU A 43 -15.05 -1.93 -10.77
CA LEU A 43 -15.10 -2.07 -12.23
C LEU A 43 -15.06 -3.54 -12.69
N ARG A 44 -14.44 -4.41 -11.88
CA ARG A 44 -14.34 -5.85 -12.13
C ARG A 44 -15.49 -6.64 -11.50
N GLY A 45 -16.50 -5.98 -10.92
CA GLY A 45 -17.63 -6.62 -10.26
C GLY A 45 -17.29 -7.35 -8.96
N MET A 46 -16.12 -7.08 -8.38
CA MET A 46 -15.67 -7.70 -7.14
C MET A 46 -16.11 -6.88 -5.93
N ASP A 47 -16.34 -7.57 -4.81
CA ASP A 47 -16.61 -6.90 -3.56
C ASP A 47 -15.36 -6.12 -3.10
N PRO A 48 -15.49 -4.83 -2.73
CA PRO A 48 -14.35 -4.06 -2.21
C PRO A 48 -13.76 -4.63 -0.92
N TRP A 49 -14.46 -5.58 -0.28
CA TRP A 49 -14.22 -6.10 1.06
C TRP A 49 -14.12 -7.63 1.12
N GLU A 50 -13.86 -8.32 0.01
CA GLU A 50 -13.58 -9.77 0.05
C GLU A 50 -12.49 -10.08 1.08
N GLY A 51 -12.84 -10.79 2.17
CA GLY A 51 -11.97 -11.06 3.32
C GLY A 51 -12.43 -10.51 4.69
N GLY A 52 -13.56 -9.79 4.76
CA GLY A 52 -14.32 -9.60 6.01
C GLY A 52 -13.83 -8.54 7.00
N SER A 53 -12.70 -7.86 6.80
CA SER A 53 -12.31 -6.76 7.68
C SER A 53 -12.85 -5.42 7.18
N ARG A 54 -13.81 -4.86 7.90
CA ARG A 54 -14.45 -3.54 7.68
C ARG A 54 -13.47 -2.36 7.75
N THR A 55 -12.24 -2.61 8.18
CA THR A 55 -11.13 -1.66 8.28
C THR A 55 -9.86 -2.29 7.72
N ARG A 56 -9.31 -1.73 6.64
CA ARG A 56 -7.91 -1.97 6.26
C ARG A 56 -7.03 -1.18 7.24
N SER A 57 -6.63 -1.83 8.32
CA SER A 57 -5.55 -1.33 9.15
C SER A 57 -4.24 -1.37 8.35
N PRO A 58 -3.26 -0.51 8.64
CA PRO A 58 -1.93 -0.57 8.01
C PRO A 58 -1.31 -1.96 8.09
N ILE A 59 -1.53 -2.67 9.19
CA ILE A 59 -0.99 -4.01 9.45
C ILE A 59 -1.66 -5.05 8.54
N THR A 60 -2.98 -4.98 8.36
CA THR A 60 -3.68 -5.93 7.49
C THR A 60 -3.32 -5.73 6.03
N TRP A 61 -3.16 -4.49 5.55
CA TRP A 61 -2.64 -4.25 4.20
C TRP A 61 -1.21 -4.80 4.06
N ILE A 62 -0.29 -4.47 4.97
CA ILE A 62 1.10 -4.98 4.89
C ILE A 62 1.11 -6.51 4.81
N ARG A 63 0.31 -7.18 5.65
CA ARG A 63 0.20 -8.64 5.64
C ARG A 63 -0.37 -9.17 4.31
N GLU A 64 -1.42 -8.53 3.79
CA GLU A 64 -2.03 -8.88 2.50
C GLU A 64 -1.04 -8.69 1.34
N ALA A 65 -0.28 -7.60 1.35
CA ALA A 65 0.74 -7.30 0.35
C ALA A 65 1.87 -8.32 0.36
N LEU A 66 2.33 -8.74 1.54
CA LEU A 66 3.35 -9.79 1.69
C LEU A 66 2.83 -11.19 1.33
N SER A 67 1.53 -11.46 1.51
CA SER A 67 0.93 -12.75 1.14
C SER A 67 0.53 -12.84 -0.34
N SER A 68 0.45 -11.72 -1.04
CA SER A 68 0.02 -11.68 -2.45
C SER A 68 1.13 -12.19 -3.35
N THR A 69 0.80 -13.09 -4.26
CA THR A 69 1.79 -13.61 -5.22
C THR A 69 1.91 -12.68 -6.43
N GLU A 70 3.03 -12.76 -7.15
CA GLU A 70 3.22 -12.03 -8.42
C GLU A 70 2.11 -12.36 -9.43
N ARG A 71 1.61 -13.60 -9.44
CA ARG A 71 0.50 -14.02 -10.31
C ARG A 71 -0.79 -13.29 -9.98
N ASP A 72 -1.09 -13.12 -8.69
CA ASP A 72 -2.29 -12.37 -8.23
C ASP A 72 -2.17 -10.89 -8.61
N VAL A 73 -0.97 -10.33 -8.47
CA VAL A 73 -0.67 -8.94 -8.83
C VAL A 73 -0.80 -8.71 -10.34
N ILE A 74 -0.29 -9.62 -11.16
CA ILE A 74 -0.42 -9.55 -12.63
C ILE A 74 -1.89 -9.68 -13.05
N ALA A 75 -2.63 -10.62 -12.46
CA ALA A 75 -4.05 -10.82 -12.78
C ALA A 75 -4.92 -9.59 -12.40
N MET A 76 -4.59 -8.92 -11.29
CA MET A 76 -5.36 -7.78 -10.77
C MET A 76 -5.01 -6.43 -11.42
N SER A 77 -3.77 -6.22 -11.86
CA SER A 77 -3.28 -4.91 -12.33
C SER A 77 -2.87 -4.88 -13.81
N GLY A 78 -2.84 -6.04 -14.48
CA GLY A 78 -2.24 -6.17 -15.80
C GLY A 78 -0.71 -6.23 -15.73
N VAL A 79 -0.10 -6.67 -16.85
CA VAL A 79 1.34 -6.93 -16.95
C VAL A 79 2.16 -5.63 -16.86
N ASP A 80 1.72 -4.57 -17.53
CA ASP A 80 2.48 -3.30 -17.63
C ASP A 80 2.62 -2.57 -16.29
N SER A 81 1.54 -2.49 -15.50
CA SER A 81 1.52 -1.68 -14.28
C SER A 81 2.21 -2.34 -13.09
N ALA A 82 2.14 -3.66 -13.00
CA ALA A 82 2.48 -4.35 -11.76
C ALA A 82 3.53 -5.44 -11.89
N ALA A 83 3.80 -6.00 -13.08
CA ALA A 83 4.97 -6.86 -13.23
C ALA A 83 6.24 -6.01 -13.32
N VAL A 84 6.25 -5.01 -14.21
CA VAL A 84 7.48 -4.24 -14.51
C VAL A 84 7.89 -3.36 -13.33
N TYR A 85 6.97 -2.61 -12.74
CA TYR A 85 7.29 -1.73 -11.60
C TYR A 85 7.64 -2.49 -10.32
N PHE A 86 7.00 -3.62 -10.05
CA PHE A 86 7.28 -4.42 -8.85
C PHE A 86 8.64 -5.11 -8.96
N VAL A 87 8.97 -5.67 -10.14
CA VAL A 87 10.30 -6.23 -10.43
C VAL A 87 11.38 -5.15 -10.36
N PHE A 88 11.11 -3.94 -10.85
CA PHE A 88 12.05 -2.83 -10.74
C PHE A 88 12.36 -2.48 -9.27
N LEU A 89 11.32 -2.34 -8.44
CA LEU A 89 11.49 -2.04 -7.01
C LEU A 89 12.19 -3.17 -6.25
N SER A 90 11.83 -4.44 -6.53
CA SER A 90 12.47 -5.59 -5.88
C SER A 90 13.94 -5.72 -6.28
N THR A 91 14.28 -5.43 -7.53
CA THR A 91 15.66 -5.40 -8.02
C THR A 91 16.46 -4.29 -7.32
N GLY A 92 15.89 -3.09 -7.18
CA GLY A 92 16.52 -1.99 -6.44
C GLY A 92 16.78 -2.34 -4.97
N LEU A 93 15.82 -3.00 -4.31
CA LEU A 93 15.99 -3.47 -2.93
C LEU A 93 17.06 -4.57 -2.82
N SER A 94 17.12 -5.47 -3.80
CA SER A 94 18.13 -6.53 -3.88
C SER A 94 19.54 -5.96 -4.06
N LEU A 95 19.69 -4.92 -4.90
CA LEU A 95 20.97 -4.24 -5.10
C LEU A 95 21.48 -3.51 -3.85
N PHE A 96 20.57 -2.95 -3.03
CA PHE A 96 20.95 -2.27 -1.77
C PHE A 96 21.24 -3.23 -0.61
N SER A 97 20.79 -4.49 -0.69
CA SER A 97 20.96 -5.50 0.36
C SER A 97 22.13 -6.45 0.12
N LEU A 98 22.80 -6.31 -1.02
CA LEU A 98 23.99 -7.05 -1.45
C LEU A 98 25.27 -6.26 -1.10
#